data_AF-A0A7C1GBW9-F1
#
_entry.id   AF-A0A7C1GBW9-F1
#
_cell.length_a   1.000
_cell.length_b   1.000
_cell.length_c   1.000
_cell.angle_alpha   90.00
_cell.angle_beta   90.00
_cell.angle_gamma   90.00
#
_symmetry.space_group_name_H-M   'P 1'
#
loop_
_entity.id
_entity.type
_entity.pdbx_description
1 polymer ?
#
loop_
_entity_poly.entity_id
_entity_poly.type
_entity_poly.pdbx_seq_one_letter_code
_entity_poly.pdbx_strand_id
1 'polypeptide(L)' 'MALATITTKGQVTIPKKIRESLKLHAGDKIEIIVTEKREAIIRPIS' A
#
# COMPACT_ATOMS: atom_id res chain seq x y z
N MET A 1 -3.66 -11.04 -8.81
CA MET A 1 -4.52 -10.01 -8.19
C MET A 1 -4.59 -10.30 -6.70
N ALA A 2 -4.41 -9.30 -5.84
CA ALA A 2 -4.55 -9.47 -4.38
C ALA A 2 -5.56 -8.42 -3.90
N LEU A 3 -6.58 -8.85 -3.17
CA LEU A 3 -7.59 -7.98 -2.59
C LEU A 3 -7.26 -7.72 -1.12
N ALA A 4 -7.63 -6.54 -0.64
CA ALA A 4 -7.52 -6.18 0.77
C ALA A 4 -8.78 -5.41 1.18
N THR A 5 -9.16 -5.56 2.44
CA THR A 5 -10.31 -4.87 3.02
C THR A 5 -9.82 -3.76 3.93
N ILE A 6 -10.49 -2.61 3.86
CA ILE A 6 -10.26 -1.52 4.79
C ILE A 6 -10.91 -1.91 6.12
N THR A 7 -10.12 -1.87 7.20
CA THR A 7 -10.61 -2.11 8.55
C THR A 7 -11.51 -0.97 9.03
N THR A 8 -12.25 -1.18 10.11
CA THR A 8 -13.09 -0.12 10.72
C THR A 8 -12.28 1.12 11.16
N LYS A 9 -10.97 0.96 11.37
CA LYS A 9 -10.05 2.04 11.72
C LYS A 9 -9.45 2.75 10.49
N GLY A 10 -9.89 2.42 9.28
CA GLY A 10 -9.37 3.01 8.04
C GLY A 10 -8.02 2.46 7.58
N GLN A 11 -7.49 1.41 8.23
CA GLN A 11 -6.23 0.79 7.82
C GLN A 11 -6.47 -0.23 6.71
N VAL A 12 -5.51 -0.34 5.77
CA VAL A 12 -5.47 -1.40 4.76
C VAL A 12 -4.15 -2.17 4.89
N THR A 13 -4.22 -3.50 4.82
CA THR A 13 -3.03 -4.35 4.85
C THR A 13 -2.52 -4.57 3.44
N ILE A 14 -1.24 -4.28 3.19
CA ILE A 14 -0.58 -4.63 1.92
C ILE A 14 -0.29 -6.15 1.94
N PRO A 15 -0.91 -6.95 1.04
CA PRO A 15 -0.71 -8.40 1.01
C PRO A 15 0.75 -8.78 0.82
N LYS A 16 1.18 -9.91 1.42
CA LYS A 16 2.59 -10.35 1.46
C LYS A 16 3.29 -10.29 0.10
N LYS A 17 2.66 -10.83 -0.95
CA LYS A 17 3.20 -10.83 -2.32
C LYS A 17 3.50 -9.42 -2.85
N ILE A 18 2.68 -8.42 -2.49
CA ILE A 18 2.88 -7.03 -2.90
C ILE A 18 3.98 -6.38 -2.07
N ARG A 19 4.01 -6.62 -0.75
CA ARG A 19 5.11 -6.14 0.13
C ARG A 19 6.48 -6.63 -0.35
N GLU A 20 6.59 -7.91 -0.68
CA GLU A 20 7.83 -8.51 -1.20
C GLU A 20 8.24 -7.88 -2.54
N SER A 21 7.29 -7.68 -3.45
CA SER A 21 7.57 -7.05 -4.74
C SER A 21 8.02 -5.59 -4.63
N LEU A 22 7.53 -4.87 -3.60
CA LEU A 22 7.92 -3.50 -3.29
C LEU A 22 9.08 -3.40 -2.30
N LYS A 23 9.61 -4.54 -1.83
CA LYS A 23 10.67 -4.66 -0.81
C LYS A 23 10.38 -3.87 0.48
N LEU A 24 9.10 -3.85 0.89
CA LEU A 24 8.65 -3.15 2.09
C LEU A 24 8.78 -4.02 3.35
N HIS A 25 9.35 -3.43 4.39
CA HIS A 25 9.54 -4.00 5.71
C HIS A 25 8.74 -3.23 6.77
N ALA A 26 8.68 -3.79 7.98
CA ALA A 26 8.04 -3.10 9.10
C ALA A 26 8.85 -1.85 9.46
N GLY A 27 8.18 -0.70 9.50
CA GLY A 27 8.80 0.60 9.78
C GLY A 27 9.11 1.43 8.54
N ASP A 28 9.06 0.84 7.34
CA ASP A 28 9.28 1.58 6.09
C ASP A 28 8.20 2.65 5.89
N LYS A 29 8.63 3.82 5.43
CA LYS A 29 7.71 4.89 5.03
C LYS A 29 7.32 4.71 3.57
N ILE A 30 6.05 4.99 3.29
CA ILE A 30 5.50 4.96 1.95
C ILE A 30 4.82 6.29 1.66
N GLU A 31 4.84 6.66 0.39
CA GLU A 31 4.05 7.77 -0.13
C GLU A 31 2.81 7.22 -0.83
N ILE A 32 1.67 7.88 -0.58
CA ILE A 32 0.38 7.54 -1.19
C ILE A 32 -0.11 8.75 -1.98
N ILE A 33 -0.32 8.57 -3.28
CA ILE A 33 -0.72 9.64 -4.20
C ILE A 33 -2.05 9.25 -4.84
N VAL A 34 -3.02 10.17 -4.80
CA VAL A 34 -4.30 10.00 -5.49
C VAL A 34 -4.18 10.51 -6.93
N THR A 35 -4.57 9.69 -7.89
CA THR A 35 -4.61 10.05 -9.31
C THR A 35 -5.99 10.60 -9.70
N GLU A 36 -6.07 11.30 -10.83
CA GLU A 36 -7.34 11.79 -11.39
C GLU A 36 -8.33 10.66 -11.71
N LYS A 37 -7.84 9.43 -11.88
CA LYS A 37 -8.66 8.24 -12.14
C LYS A 37 -9.27 7.63 -10.88
N ARG A 38 -9.17 8.31 -9.74
CA ARG A 38 -9.60 7.80 -8.42
C ARG A 38 -8.86 6.52 -8.00
N GLU A 39 -7.60 6.42 -8.41
CA GLU A 39 -6.69 5.36 -7.98
C GLU A 39 -5.70 5.91 -6.96
N ALA A 40 -5.16 5.04 -6.11
CA ALA A 40 -4.05 5.38 -5.23
C ALA A 40 -2.80 4.65 -5.69
N ILE A 41 -1.70 5.39 -5.87
CA ILE A 41 -0.37 4.84 -6.13
C ILE A 41 0.40 4.83 -4.82
N ILE A 42 1.02 3.70 -4.50
CA ILE A 42 1.88 3.54 -3.32
C ILE A 42 3.32 3.34 -3.79
N ARG A 43 4.25 4.13 -3.25
CA ARG A 43 5.69 3.97 -3.52
C ARG A 43 6.54 4.02 -2.23
N PRO A 44 7.61 3.21 -2.12
CA PRO A 44 8.57 3.34 -1.02
C PRO A 44 9.23 4.72 -1.03
N ILE A 45 9.42 5.31 0.14
CA ILE A 45 10.28 6.47 0.33
C ILE A 45 11.65 5.92 0.75
N SER A 46 12.70 6.24 -0.01
CA SER A 46 14.07 5.75 0.23
C SER A 46 14.55 5.99 1.66
#